data_AF-A0AAD9WVU2-F1
#
_entry.id   AF-A0AAD9WVU2-F1
#
_cell.length_a   1.000
_cell.length_b   1.000
_cell.length_c   1.000
_cell.angle_alpha   90.00
_cell.angle_beta   90.00
_cell.angle_gamma   90.00
#
_symmetry.space_group_name_H-M   'P 1'
#
loop_
_entity.id
_entity.type
_entity.pdbx_description
1 polymer ?
#
loop_
_entity_poly.entity_id
_entity_poly.type
_entity_poly.pdbx_seq_one_letter_code
_entity_poly.pdbx_strand_id
1 'polypeptide(L)'
;MSSGSSLIGFWRSMHPVRALDGTHLKGRFRGTMFVATAQDENEQFYPIAFGYGDSEKNLSYEWFLDCLKGALGHINDLVFISDRHASIEAEILKVFPHATHTICCWNFSKNIKKQFYRKDVIAIMDKTATSFTELKYNQHMEE
;
A
#
# COMPACT_ATOMS: atom_id res chain seq x y z
N MET A 1 1.48 0.80 27.10
CA MET A 1 1.01 2.13 27.55
C MET A 1 1.46 3.14 26.51
N SER A 2 0.54 3.65 25.67
CA SER A 2 0.90 4.67 24.67
C SER A 2 1.01 6.03 25.36
N SER A 3 2.22 6.36 25.82
CA SER A 3 2.61 7.74 26.08
C SER A 3 2.41 8.53 24.78
N GLY A 4 1.70 9.67 24.87
CA GLY A 4 1.28 10.46 23.71
C GLY A 4 2.40 10.65 22.68
N SER A 5 2.24 10.01 21.52
CA SER A 5 3.19 10.11 20.43
C SER A 5 3.11 11.52 19.86
N SER A 6 4.15 12.33 20.09
CA SER A 6 4.37 13.49 19.22
C SER A 6 4.44 13.02 17.77
N LEU A 7 3.98 13.83 16.81
CA LEU A 7 4.09 13.51 15.38
C LEU A 7 5.52 13.06 15.02
N ILE A 8 6.53 13.68 15.63
CA ILE A 8 7.94 13.35 15.44
C ILE A 8 8.28 11.94 15.96
N GLY A 9 7.82 11.57 17.15
CA GLY A 9 8.03 10.23 17.70
C GLY A 9 7.30 9.17 16.87
N PHE A 10 6.09 9.47 16.41
CA PHE A 10 5.32 8.62 15.50
C PHE A 10 6.08 8.39 14.19
N TRP A 11 6.61 9.43 13.56
CA TRP A 11 7.38 9.30 12.30
C TRP A 11 8.68 8.50 12.46
N ARG A 12 9.33 8.57 13.62
CA ARG A 12 10.60 7.86 13.88
C ARG A 12 10.43 6.37 14.10
N SER A 13 9.25 5.92 14.52
CA SER A 13 8.97 4.51 14.86
C SER A 13 8.19 3.77 13.77
N MET A 14 7.93 4.42 12.64
CA MET A 14 7.22 3.81 11.50
C MET A 14 8.22 3.35 10.45
N HIS A 15 8.02 2.15 9.92
CA HIS A 15 8.73 1.70 8.73
C HIS A 15 8.49 2.70 7.58
N PRO A 16 9.41 2.87 6.61
CA PRO A 16 9.21 3.72 5.45
C PRO A 16 8.26 3.09 4.42
N VAL A 17 7.33 2.22 4.85
CA VAL A 17 6.36 1.54 4.00
C VAL A 17 4.97 2.16 4.21
N ARG A 18 4.25 2.42 3.13
CA ARG A 18 2.92 3.02 3.13
C ARG A 18 1.96 2.14 2.34
N ALA A 19 0.94 1.60 3.00
CA ALA A 19 -0.14 0.94 2.26
C ALA A 19 -1.18 1.99 1.84
N LEU A 20 -1.57 1.97 0.57
CA LEU A 20 -2.54 2.88 -0.02
C LEU A 20 -3.71 2.09 -0.59
N ASP A 21 -4.92 2.44 -0.18
CA ASP A 21 -6.14 1.81 -0.70
C ASP A 21 -7.26 2.82 -0.92
N GLY A 22 -8.18 2.47 -1.82
CA GLY A 22 -9.40 3.20 -2.12
C GLY A 22 -10.62 2.32 -1.83
N THR A 23 -11.65 2.88 -1.21
CA THR A 23 -12.91 2.17 -1.02
C THR A 23 -14.10 3.00 -1.46
N HIS A 24 -14.99 2.37 -2.21
CA HIS A 24 -16.19 3.00 -2.73
C HIS A 24 -17.23 3.18 -1.63
N LEU A 25 -17.64 4.42 -1.40
CA LEU A 25 -18.63 4.75 -0.39
C LEU A 25 -20.04 4.40 -0.88
N LYS A 26 -20.76 3.65 -0.05
CA LYS A 26 -22.15 3.27 -0.27
C LYS A 26 -23.03 4.10 0.67
N GLY A 27 -23.68 5.12 0.14
CA GLY A 27 -24.55 5.98 0.92
C GLY A 27 -25.07 7.17 0.12
N ARG A 28 -25.59 8.17 0.84
CA ARG A 28 -26.02 9.44 0.24
C ARG A 28 -24.85 10.15 -0.45
N PHE A 29 -23.67 10.07 0.14
CA PHE A 29 -22.43 10.58 -0.42
C PHE A 29 -21.73 9.41 -1.11
N ARG A 30 -21.65 9.50 -2.45
CA ARG A 30 -20.94 8.52 -3.29
C ARG A 30 -19.45 8.84 -3.28
N GLY A 31 -18.68 8.30 -4.21
CA GLY A 31 -17.26 8.57 -4.32
C GLY A 31 -16.39 7.54 -3.62
N THR A 32 -15.13 7.91 -3.42
CA THR A 32 -14.07 7.04 -2.94
C THR A 32 -13.42 7.66 -1.70
N MET A 33 -13.30 6.85 -0.65
CA MET A 33 -12.47 7.17 0.50
C MET A 33 -11.08 6.57 0.28
N PHE A 34 -10.07 7.41 0.26
CA PHE A 34 -8.67 7.01 0.21
C PHE A 34 -8.11 6.90 1.62
N VAL A 35 -7.30 5.87 1.84
CA VAL A 35 -6.63 5.64 3.12
C VAL A 35 -5.17 5.33 2.86
N ALA A 36 -4.29 6.07 3.55
CA ALA A 36 -2.89 5.71 3.67
C ALA A 36 -2.64 5.18 5.09
N THR A 37 -1.96 4.05 5.20
CA THR A 37 -1.53 3.48 6.48
C THR A 37 -0.02 3.29 6.50
N ALA A 38 0.57 3.29 7.69
CA ALA A 38 1.95 2.93 7.95
C ALA A 38 1.99 1.79 8.98
N GLN A 39 3.07 1.03 8.98
CA GLN A 39 3.31 -0.02 9.97
C GLN A 39 4.42 0.40 10.92
N ASP A 40 4.22 0.18 12.23
CA ASP A 40 5.24 0.41 13.24
C ASP A 40 6.17 -0.81 13.41
N GLU A 41 7.21 -0.65 14.21
CA GLU A 41 8.15 -1.72 14.55
C GLU A 41 7.52 -2.92 15.29
N ASN A 42 6.30 -2.78 15.83
CA ASN A 42 5.54 -3.85 16.47
C ASN A 42 4.51 -4.49 15.52
N GLU A 43 4.72 -4.32 14.21
CA GLU A 43 3.85 -4.82 13.14
C GLU A 43 2.41 -4.29 13.18
N GLN A 44 2.14 -3.22 13.94
CA GLN A 44 0.81 -2.62 14.04
C GLN A 44 0.59 -1.61 12.92
N PHE A 45 -0.58 -1.69 12.27
CA PHE A 45 -0.96 -0.75 11.22
C PHE A 45 -1.70 0.46 11.79
N TYR A 46 -1.26 1.65 11.39
CA TYR A 46 -1.86 2.91 11.77
C TYR A 46 -2.27 3.70 10.54
N PRO A 47 -3.51 4.21 10.48
CA PRO A 47 -3.87 5.16 9.47
C PRO A 47 -3.15 6.49 9.71
N ILE A 48 -2.54 7.03 8.64
CA ILE A 48 -1.79 8.28 8.70
C ILE A 48 -2.49 9.42 7.93
N ALA A 49 -3.32 9.07 6.97
CA ALA A 49 -4.13 10.03 6.22
C ALA A 49 -5.39 9.38 5.67
N PHE A 50 -6.45 10.17 5.60
CA PHE A 50 -7.70 9.85 4.94
C PHE A 50 -8.10 10.98 4.00
N GLY A 51 -8.66 10.63 2.86
CA GLY A 51 -9.13 11.61 1.87
C GLY A 51 -10.43 11.15 1.24
N TYR A 52 -11.19 12.10 0.72
CA TYR A 52 -12.39 11.83 -0.05
C TYR A 52 -12.22 12.39 -1.45
N GLY A 53 -12.54 11.60 -2.46
CA GLY A 53 -12.61 12.06 -3.85
C GLY A 53 -13.79 11.46 -4.59
N ASP A 54 -14.03 11.98 -5.79
CA ASP A 54 -15.21 11.63 -6.57
C ASP A 54 -15.19 10.20 -7.13
N SER A 55 -14.00 9.64 -7.38
CA SER A 55 -13.80 8.27 -7.89
C SER A 55 -12.31 7.86 -7.87
N GLU A 56 -12.00 6.60 -8.14
CA GLU A 56 -10.62 6.08 -8.29
C GLU A 56 -9.98 6.49 -9.63
N LYS A 57 -9.88 7.81 -9.86
CA LYS A 57 -9.27 8.40 -11.05
C LYS A 57 -7.97 9.10 -10.70
N ASN A 58 -7.13 9.28 -11.72
CA ASN A 58 -5.87 10.02 -11.69
C ASN A 58 -5.96 11.31 -10.86
N LEU A 59 -6.86 12.24 -11.20
CA LEU A 59 -6.98 13.51 -10.47
C LEU A 59 -7.30 13.36 -8.98
N SER A 60 -8.07 12.35 -8.59
CA SER A 60 -8.41 12.10 -7.18
C SER A 60 -7.26 11.49 -6.40
N TYR A 61 -6.50 10.56 -7.02
CA TYR A 61 -5.27 10.03 -6.44
C TYR A 61 -4.17 11.07 -6.36
N GLU A 62 -3.97 11.87 -7.41
CA GLU A 62 -3.01 12.98 -7.44
C GLU A 62 -3.26 13.93 -6.28
N TRP A 63 -4.49 14.43 -6.14
CA TRP A 63 -4.86 15.32 -5.05
C TRP A 63 -4.58 14.70 -3.67
N PHE A 64 -4.97 13.45 -3.46
CA PHE A 64 -4.74 12.77 -2.18
C PHE A 64 -3.25 12.58 -1.90
N LEU A 65 -2.47 12.18 -2.90
CA LEU A 65 -1.04 11.96 -2.79
C LEU A 65 -0.27 13.26 -2.57
N ASP A 66 -0.68 14.37 -3.18
CA ASP A 66 -0.09 15.69 -2.94
C ASP A 66 -0.34 16.15 -1.50
N CYS A 67 -1.57 15.98 -1.00
CA CYS A 67 -1.88 16.24 0.41
C CYS A 67 -1.02 15.35 1.33
N LEU A 68 -0.89 14.07 1.00
CA LEU A 68 -0.06 13.13 1.75
C LEU A 68 1.41 13.57 1.74
N LYS A 69 1.95 13.97 0.59
CA LYS A 69 3.33 14.46 0.45
C LYS A 69 3.58 15.69 1.31
N GLY A 70 2.63 16.62 1.34
CA GLY A 70 2.69 17.79 2.21
C GLY A 70 2.74 17.44 3.70
N ALA A 71 2.03 16.37 4.11
CA ALA A 71 2.01 15.91 5.50
C ALA A 71 3.24 15.07 5.88
N LEU A 72 3.74 14.24 4.96
CA LEU A 72 4.90 13.36 5.18
C LEU A 72 6.24 14.09 5.12
N GLY A 73 6.33 15.09 4.24
CA GLY A 73 7.62 15.63 3.82
C GLY A 73 8.45 14.60 3.05
N HIS A 74 9.77 14.72 3.12
CA HIS A 74 10.70 13.79 2.49
C HIS A 74 11.00 12.60 3.39
N ILE A 75 10.87 11.39 2.85
CA ILE A 75 11.20 10.13 3.53
C ILE A 75 12.12 9.33 2.62
N ASN A 76 13.30 8.96 3.12
CA ASN A 76 14.23 8.11 2.38
C ASN A 76 13.67 6.69 2.26
N ASP A 77 13.93 6.04 1.12
CA ASP A 77 13.55 4.65 0.86
C ASP A 77 12.05 4.37 1.06
N LEU A 78 11.21 5.37 0.75
CA LEU A 78 9.76 5.27 0.84
C LEU A 78 9.24 4.19 -0.12
N VAL A 79 8.45 3.26 0.40
CA VAL A 79 7.78 2.22 -0.38
C VAL A 79 6.28 2.39 -0.27
N PHE A 80 5.58 2.40 -1.41
CA PHE A 80 4.14 2.27 -1.46
C PHE A 80 3.73 0.84 -1.80
N ILE A 81 2.73 0.33 -1.08
CA ILE A 81 2.03 -0.92 -1.37
C ILE A 81 0.58 -0.58 -1.70
N SER A 82 0.08 -0.93 -2.87
CA SER A 82 -1.31 -0.64 -3.23
C SER A 82 -1.96 -1.72 -4.09
N ASP A 83 -3.23 -1.55 -4.44
CA ASP A 83 -3.81 -2.30 -5.55
C ASP A 83 -3.10 -1.98 -6.88
N ARG A 84 -3.23 -2.89 -7.85
CA ARG A 84 -2.67 -2.83 -9.21
C ARG A 84 -3.51 -1.94 -10.14
N HIS A 85 -4.14 -0.90 -9.61
CA HIS A 85 -4.93 0.02 -10.42
C HIS A 85 -3.98 1.00 -11.13
N ALA A 86 -4.10 1.13 -12.45
CA ALA A 86 -3.17 1.94 -13.27
C ALA A 86 -3.10 3.41 -12.83
N SER A 87 -4.22 3.99 -12.39
CA SER A 87 -4.23 5.34 -11.82
C SER A 87 -3.34 5.47 -10.60
N ILE A 88 -3.27 4.45 -9.73
CA ILE A 88 -2.46 4.51 -8.50
C ILE A 88 -0.98 4.55 -8.86
N GLU A 89 -0.55 3.62 -9.71
CA GLU A 89 0.84 3.52 -10.18
C GLU A 89 1.28 4.84 -10.86
N ALA A 90 0.45 5.36 -11.77
CA ALA A 90 0.75 6.60 -12.48
C ALA A 90 0.91 7.80 -11.53
N GLU A 91 0.01 7.96 -10.56
CA GLU A 91 0.06 9.12 -9.67
C GLU A 91 1.10 8.97 -8.54
N ILE A 92 1.41 7.76 -8.07
CA ILE A 92 2.55 7.54 -7.16
C ILE A 92 3.84 7.93 -7.87
N LEU A 93 4.05 7.46 -9.11
CA LEU A 93 5.24 7.79 -9.88
C LEU A 93 5.37 9.31 -10.13
N LYS A 94 4.24 9.99 -10.34
CA LYS A 94 4.18 11.43 -10.54
C LYS A 94 4.51 12.22 -9.26
N VAL A 95 3.87 11.89 -8.13
CA VAL A 95 3.97 12.66 -6.89
C VAL A 95 5.20 12.27 -6.07
N PHE A 96 5.57 11.00 -6.07
CA PHE A 96 6.71 10.42 -5.35
C PHE A 96 7.65 9.67 -6.32
N PRO A 97 8.34 10.38 -7.23
CA PRO A 97 9.15 9.75 -8.29
C PRO A 97 10.34 8.93 -7.78
N HIS A 98 10.72 9.10 -6.51
CA HIS A 98 11.80 8.34 -5.87
C HIS A 98 11.30 7.22 -4.96
N ALA A 99 9.98 7.12 -4.74
CA ALA A 99 9.43 6.03 -3.97
C ALA A 99 9.37 4.76 -4.80
N THR A 100 9.59 3.62 -4.16
CA THR A 100 9.35 2.32 -4.80
C THR A 100 7.86 2.00 -4.69
N HIS A 101 7.24 1.55 -5.78
CA HIS A 101 5.86 1.09 -5.76
C HIS A 101 5.81 -0.43 -5.94
N THR A 102 5.06 -1.11 -5.07
CA THR A 102 4.83 -2.55 -5.13
C THR A 102 3.35 -2.88 -5.04
N ILE A 103 2.98 -4.07 -5.51
CA ILE A 103 1.60 -4.53 -5.55
C ILE A 103 1.27 -5.26 -4.25
N CYS A 104 0.11 -4.96 -3.69
CA CYS A 104 -0.44 -5.66 -2.54
C CYS A 104 -0.60 -7.16 -2.82
N CYS A 105 0.11 -8.00 -2.05
CA CYS A 105 0.06 -9.45 -2.16
C CYS A 105 -1.36 -10.01 -2.07
N TRP A 106 -2.24 -9.40 -1.27
CA TRP A 106 -3.63 -9.85 -1.16
C TRP A 106 -4.43 -9.62 -2.44
N ASN A 107 -4.30 -8.44 -3.06
CA ASN A 107 -4.94 -8.14 -4.35
C ASN A 107 -4.35 -9.02 -5.45
N PHE A 108 -3.04 -9.24 -5.43
CA PHE A 108 -2.37 -10.16 -6.35
C PHE A 108 -2.88 -11.60 -6.21
N SER A 109 -2.97 -12.12 -4.99
CA SER A 109 -3.53 -13.45 -4.67
C SER A 109 -4.95 -13.61 -5.20
N LYS A 110 -5.80 -12.58 -5.04
CA LYS A 110 -7.17 -12.58 -5.58
C LYS A 110 -7.18 -12.66 -7.11
N ASN A 111 -6.32 -11.90 -7.78
CA ASN A 111 -6.20 -11.93 -9.23
C ASN A 111 -5.73 -13.30 -9.74
N ILE A 112 -4.74 -13.91 -9.07
CA ILE A 112 -4.30 -15.27 -9.36
C ILE A 112 -5.46 -16.25 -9.16
N LYS A 113 -6.19 -16.21 -8.05
CA LYS A 113 -7.35 -17.11 -7.81
C LYS A 113 -8.42 -17.01 -8.88
N LYS A 114 -8.64 -15.79 -9.39
CA LYS A 114 -9.62 -15.52 -10.45
C LYS A 114 -9.16 -16.09 -11.80
N GLN A 115 -7.87 -16.03 -12.10
CA GLN A 115 -7.29 -16.49 -13.37
C GLN A 115 -6.96 -17.98 -13.37
N PHE A 116 -6.46 -18.49 -12.25
CA PHE A 116 -5.98 -19.85 -12.04
C PHE A 116 -6.74 -20.46 -10.86
N TYR A 117 -7.66 -21.39 -11.15
CA TYR A 117 -8.44 -22.10 -10.13
C TYR A 117 -7.63 -23.24 -9.49
N ARG A 118 -6.41 -22.93 -9.01
CA ARG A 118 -5.42 -23.90 -8.57
C ARG A 118 -4.86 -23.50 -7.21
N LYS A 119 -5.10 -24.36 -6.20
CA LYS A 119 -4.74 -24.09 -4.80
C LYS A 119 -3.23 -24.13 -4.54
N ASP A 120 -2.52 -24.95 -5.30
CA ASP A 120 -1.07 -25.09 -5.27
C ASP A 120 -0.37 -23.81 -5.74
N VAL A 121 -0.86 -23.14 -6.78
CA VAL A 121 -0.31 -21.84 -7.23
C VAL A 121 -0.41 -20.77 -6.13
N ILE A 122 -1.49 -20.78 -5.35
CA ILE A 122 -1.65 -19.86 -4.21
C ILE A 122 -0.68 -20.21 -3.09
N ALA A 123 -0.48 -21.49 -2.80
CA ALA A 123 0.48 -21.91 -1.79
C ALA A 123 1.92 -21.50 -2.15
N ILE A 124 2.31 -21.64 -3.41
CA ILE A 124 3.61 -21.17 -3.92
C ILE A 124 3.71 -19.64 -3.79
N MET A 125 2.65 -18.91 -4.16
CA MET A 125 2.60 -17.45 -4.03
C MET A 125 2.75 -16.99 -2.56
N ASP A 126 2.09 -17.64 -1.60
CA ASP A 126 2.22 -17.30 -0.19
C ASP A 126 3.64 -17.58 0.36
N LYS A 127 4.26 -18.69 -0.05
CA LYS A 127 5.65 -19.03 0.33
C LYS A 127 6.65 -18.03 -0.26
N THR A 128 6.49 -17.66 -1.53
CA THR A 128 7.38 -16.72 -2.22
C THR A 128 7.22 -15.31 -1.65
N ALA A 129 5.99 -14.85 -1.38
CA ALA A 129 5.73 -13.53 -0.80
C ALA A 129 6.27 -13.35 0.63
N THR A 130 6.47 -14.44 1.37
CA THR A 130 7.00 -14.43 2.74
C THR A 130 8.49 -14.79 2.80
N SER A 131 9.15 -14.94 1.65
CA SER A 131 10.57 -15.27 1.58
C SER A 131 11.44 -14.04 1.85
N PHE A 132 12.25 -14.12 2.90
CA PHE A 132 13.20 -13.06 3.28
C PHE A 132 14.49 -13.06 2.45
N THR A 133 14.70 -14.05 1.58
CA THR A 133 15.89 -14.14 0.73
C THR A 133 15.52 -14.55 -0.69
N GLU A 134 16.28 -14.03 -1.66
CA GLU A 134 16.14 -14.38 -3.07
C GLU A 134 16.31 -15.89 -3.32
N LEU A 135 17.25 -16.52 -2.59
CA LEU A 135 17.45 -17.98 -2.67
C LEU A 135 16.18 -18.76 -2.32
N LYS A 136 15.51 -18.42 -1.20
CA LYS A 136 14.28 -19.10 -0.78
C LYS A 136 13.12 -18.77 -1.72
N TYR A 137 13.04 -17.52 -2.18
CA TYR A 137 12.07 -17.11 -3.18
C TYR A 137 12.19 -17.97 -4.45
N ASN A 138 13.40 -18.09 -5.00
CA ASN A 138 13.66 -18.88 -6.21
C ASN A 138 13.36 -20.38 -5.99
N GLN A 139 13.74 -20.93 -4.83
CA GLN A 139 13.41 -22.32 -4.48
C GLN A 139 11.91 -22.59 -4.48
N HIS A 140 11.10 -21.69 -3.93
CA HIS A 140 9.64 -21.86 -3.94
C HIS A 140 9.02 -21.64 -5.32
N MET A 141 9.61 -20.80 -6.17
CA MET A 141 9.17 -20.60 -7.56
C MET A 141 9.42 -21.83 -8.46
N GLU A 142 10.33 -22.72 -8.06
CA GLU A 142 10.68 -23.95 -8.77
C GLU A 142 9.84 -25.18 -8.32
N GLU A 143 9.00 -25.05 -7.29
CA GLU A 143 8.06 -26.09 -6.82
C GLU A 143 6.86 -26.29 -7.76
#